data_AF-Q66L25-F1
#
_entry.id   AF-Q66L25-F1
#
_cell.length_a   1.000
_cell.length_b   1.000
_cell.length_c   1.000
_cell.angle_alpha   90.00
_cell.angle_beta   90.00
_cell.angle_gamma   90.00
#
_symmetry.space_group_name_H-M   'P 1'
#
loop_
_entity.id
_entity.type
_entity.pdbx_description
1 polymer ?
#
loop_
_entity_poly.entity_id
_entity_poly.type
_entity_poly.pdbx_seq_one_letter_code
_entity_poly.pdbx_strand_id
1 'polypeptide(L)'
;MVHLSADEKSAINAVWSKVNIENDGHDALTRLLVVFPWTQRYFSSFGNLSNVAAISGNAKVRAHGKKVLSAVDESIHHLDDIKKKKKKKKKKK
;
A
#
# COMPACT_ATOMS: atom_id res chain seq x y z
N MET A 1 -9.17 -22.07 -0.21
CA MET A 1 -8.10 -21.06 -0.15
C MET A 1 -7.61 -20.88 -1.58
N VAL A 2 -7.26 -19.68 -2.03
CA VAL A 2 -6.73 -19.56 -3.40
C VAL A 2 -5.37 -20.23 -3.41
N HIS A 3 -5.15 -21.12 -4.38
CA HIS A 3 -3.87 -21.79 -4.57
C HIS A 3 -3.21 -21.19 -5.80
N LEU A 4 -2.03 -20.59 -5.61
CA LEU A 4 -1.25 -20.03 -6.71
C LEU A 4 -0.32 -21.11 -7.27
N SER A 5 -0.26 -21.23 -8.59
CA SER A 5 0.71 -22.08 -9.27
C SER A 5 2.15 -21.57 -9.03
N ALA A 6 3.14 -22.40 -9.33
CA ALA A 6 4.54 -21.99 -9.26
C ALA A 6 4.82 -20.78 -10.18
N ASP A 7 4.25 -20.80 -11.39
CA ASP A 7 4.42 -19.74 -12.38
C ASP A 7 3.77 -18.43 -11.92
N GLU A 8 2.59 -18.48 -11.30
CA GLU A 8 1.92 -17.29 -10.75
C GLU A 8 2.74 -16.68 -9.61
N LYS A 9 3.28 -17.51 -8.70
CA LYS A 9 4.17 -17.03 -7.62
C LYS A 9 5.44 -16.40 -8.18
N SER A 10 6.04 -17.03 -9.20
CA SER A 10 7.23 -16.51 -9.87
C SER A 10 6.95 -15.15 -10.52
N ALA A 11 5.84 -15.02 -11.26
CA ALA A 11 5.44 -13.78 -11.90
C ALA A 11 5.19 -12.65 -10.87
N ILE A 12 4.51 -12.95 -9.76
CA ILE A 12 4.29 -11.97 -8.69
C ILE A 12 5.63 -11.47 -8.12
N ASN A 13 6.55 -12.38 -7.80
CA ASN A 13 7.86 -12.01 -7.26
C ASN A 13 8.71 -11.23 -8.28
N ALA A 14 8.64 -11.59 -9.55
CA ALA A 14 9.38 -10.92 -10.63
C ALA A 14 8.90 -9.47 -10.87
N VAL A 15 7.61 -9.20 -10.66
CA VAL A 15 7.08 -7.83 -10.68
C VAL A 15 7.46 -7.11 -9.39
N TRP A 16 7.27 -7.77 -8.24
CA TRP A 16 7.51 -7.16 -6.93
C TRP A 16 8.96 -6.74 -6.71
N SER A 17 9.93 -7.49 -7.25
CA SER A 17 11.35 -7.15 -7.15
C SER A 17 11.73 -5.81 -7.80
N LYS A 18 10.86 -5.27 -8.65
CA LYS A 18 11.04 -3.96 -9.32
C LYS A 18 10.38 -2.81 -8.55
N VAL A 19 9.57 -3.10 -7.53
CA VAL A 19 8.82 -2.11 -6.77
C VAL A 19 9.73 -1.42 -5.76
N ASN A 20 9.79 -0.09 -5.82
CA ASN A 20 10.38 0.73 -4.78
C ASN A 20 9.29 1.05 -3.75
N ILE A 21 9.31 0.35 -2.62
CA ILE A 21 8.31 0.45 -1.54
C ILE A 21 8.04 1.90 -1.10
N GLU A 22 9.06 2.75 -1.09
CA GLU A 22 8.88 4.14 -0.67
C GLU A 22 8.28 5.01 -1.76
N ASN A 23 8.88 5.01 -2.96
CA ASN A 23 8.46 5.87 -4.06
C ASN A 23 7.10 5.42 -4.63
N ASP A 24 6.96 4.14 -4.96
CA ASP A 24 5.71 3.61 -5.52
C ASP A 24 4.58 3.66 -4.49
N GLY A 25 4.91 3.59 -3.19
CA GLY A 25 3.94 3.65 -2.11
C GLY A 25 3.38 5.05 -1.93
N HIS A 26 4.27 6.03 -1.99
CA HIS A 26 3.89 7.44 -2.04
C HIS A 26 3.03 7.73 -3.26
N ASP A 27 3.47 7.34 -4.46
CA ASP A 27 2.75 7.57 -5.71
C ASP A 27 1.36 6.93 -5.70
N ALA A 28 1.24 5.68 -5.24
CA ALA A 28 -0.03 4.98 -5.17
C ALA A 28 -1.02 5.67 -4.22
N LEU A 29 -0.58 6.10 -3.03
CA LEU A 29 -1.47 6.79 -2.09
C LEU A 29 -1.81 8.20 -2.56
N THR A 30 -0.87 8.92 -3.15
CA THR A 30 -1.11 10.22 -3.80
C THR A 30 -2.18 10.09 -4.89
N ARG A 31 -2.03 9.11 -5.80
CA ARG A 31 -3.03 8.82 -6.85
C ARG A 31 -4.40 8.48 -6.26
N LEU A 32 -4.48 7.69 -5.20
CA LEU A 32 -5.74 7.38 -4.52
C LEU A 32 -6.45 8.66 -4.04
N LEU A 33 -5.73 9.54 -3.36
CA LEU A 33 -6.29 10.76 -2.77
C LEU A 33 -6.67 11.82 -3.81
N VAL A 34 -6.02 11.81 -4.98
CA VAL A 34 -6.32 12.72 -6.10
C VAL A 34 -7.47 12.20 -6.95
N VAL A 35 -7.42 10.94 -7.37
CA VAL A 35 -8.42 10.34 -8.29
C VAL A 35 -9.72 10.04 -7.56
N PHE A 36 -9.65 9.74 -6.26
CA PHE A 36 -10.83 9.50 -5.42
C PHE A 36 -10.83 10.43 -4.20
N PRO A 37 -11.13 11.74 -4.37
CA PRO A 37 -11.03 12.74 -3.30
C PRO A 37 -11.84 12.40 -2.04
N TRP A 38 -12.95 11.70 -2.19
CA TRP A 38 -13.79 11.26 -1.06
C TRP A 38 -13.03 10.42 -0.03
N THR A 39 -11.94 9.74 -0.43
CA THR A 39 -11.12 8.91 0.44
C THR A 39 -10.27 9.72 1.42
N GLN A 40 -10.05 11.02 1.14
CA GLN A 40 -9.31 11.93 2.03
C GLN A 40 -9.94 12.03 3.42
N ARG A 41 -11.25 11.77 3.55
CA ARG A 41 -11.98 11.76 4.83
C ARG A 41 -11.38 10.81 5.88
N TYR A 42 -10.69 9.76 5.46
CA TYR A 42 -10.03 8.80 6.36
C TYR A 42 -8.64 9.26 6.85
N PHE A 43 -8.13 10.35 6.29
CA PHE A 43 -6.77 10.86 6.50
C PHE A 43 -6.78 12.30 7.07
N SER A 44 -7.80 12.66 7.85
CA SER A 44 -7.92 14.00 8.47
C SER A 44 -6.69 14.42 9.28
N SER A 45 -5.97 13.47 9.89
CA SER A 45 -4.74 13.72 10.65
C SER A 45 -3.51 14.07 9.78
N PHE A 46 -3.62 13.99 8.45
CA PHE A 46 -2.52 14.27 7.53
C PHE A 46 -2.36 15.75 7.22
N GLY A 47 -3.28 16.60 7.68
CA GLY A 47 -3.24 18.05 7.45
C GLY A 47 -3.81 18.41 6.09
N ASN A 48 -3.14 19.32 5.37
CA ASN A 48 -3.64 19.83 4.10
C ASN A 48 -3.56 18.76 2.99
N LEU A 49 -4.71 18.42 2.41
CA LEU A 49 -4.88 17.53 1.26
C LEU A 49 -5.76 18.17 0.16
N SER A 50 -5.89 19.50 0.16
CA SER A 50 -6.90 20.21 -0.65
C SER A 50 -6.60 20.25 -2.16
N ASN A 51 -5.37 20.02 -2.58
CA ASN A 51 -4.96 20.01 -3.98
C ASN A 51 -3.80 19.05 -4.23
N VAL A 52 -3.48 18.80 -5.51
CA VAL A 52 -2.47 17.82 -5.92
C VAL A 52 -1.10 18.11 -5.32
N ALA A 53 -0.63 19.37 -5.37
CA ALA A 53 0.68 19.75 -4.81
C ALA A 53 0.73 19.56 -3.30
N ALA A 54 -0.36 19.88 -2.58
CA ALA A 54 -0.47 19.65 -1.15
C ALA A 54 -0.43 18.15 -0.81
N ILE A 55 -1.08 17.29 -1.60
CA ILE A 55 -1.08 15.84 -1.39
C ILE A 55 0.28 15.23 -1.70
N SER A 56 0.88 15.54 -2.86
CA SER A 56 2.16 14.97 -3.30
C SER A 56 3.33 15.48 -2.45
N GLY A 57 3.28 16.72 -1.95
CA GLY A 57 4.27 17.25 -1.02
C GLY A 57 4.11 16.77 0.43
N ASN A 58 3.05 16.02 0.76
CA ASN A 58 2.74 15.69 2.16
C ASN A 58 3.60 14.54 2.70
N ALA A 59 4.47 14.84 3.67
CA ALA A 59 5.33 13.85 4.31
C ALA A 59 4.56 12.69 4.98
N LYS A 60 3.36 12.94 5.52
CA LYS A 60 2.52 11.89 6.12
C LYS A 60 1.90 10.97 5.07
N VAL A 61 1.56 11.50 3.88
CA VAL A 61 1.13 10.67 2.73
C VAL A 61 2.27 9.76 2.30
N ARG A 62 3.50 10.29 2.13
CA ARG A 62 4.68 9.48 1.82
C ARG A 62 4.93 8.38 2.86
N ALA A 63 4.96 8.73 4.14
CA ALA A 63 5.18 7.78 5.22
C ALA A 63 4.09 6.69 5.28
N HIS A 64 2.83 7.06 5.05
CA HIS A 64 1.73 6.09 5.07
C HIS A 64 1.71 5.20 3.84
N GLY A 65 2.01 5.74 2.65
CA GLY A 65 2.17 4.99 1.41
C GLY A 65 3.21 3.88 1.55
N LYS A 66 4.39 4.22 2.10
CA LYS A 66 5.42 3.25 2.48
C LYS A 66 4.89 2.17 3.41
N LYS A 67 4.17 2.54 4.48
CA LYS A 67 3.58 1.58 5.43
C LYS A 67 2.58 0.63 4.75
N VAL A 68 1.82 1.11 3.78
CA VAL A 68 0.87 0.28 3.01
C VAL A 68 1.63 -0.72 2.13
N LEU A 69 2.61 -0.29 1.34
CA LEU A 69 3.37 -1.22 0.49
C LEU A 69 4.25 -2.18 1.29
N SER A 70 4.84 -1.77 2.42
CA SER A 70 5.51 -2.72 3.34
C SER A 70 4.55 -3.79 3.84
N ALA A 71 3.26 -3.46 4.01
CA ALA A 71 2.28 -4.45 4.40
C ALA A 71 1.93 -5.45 3.27
N VAL A 72 2.03 -5.01 2.02
CA VAL A 72 1.90 -5.85 0.83
C VAL A 72 3.14 -6.72 0.66
N ASP A 73 4.35 -6.17 0.85
CA ASP A 73 5.63 -6.89 0.84
C ASP A 73 5.59 -8.11 1.77
N GLU A 74 5.21 -7.89 3.03
CA GLU A 74 5.04 -8.98 4.00
C GLU A 74 4.02 -10.03 3.55
N SER A 75 3.01 -9.64 2.76
CA SER A 75 2.00 -10.59 2.25
C SER A 75 2.55 -11.41 1.09
N ILE A 76 3.43 -10.83 0.26
CA ILE A 76 4.09 -11.50 -0.87
C ILE A 76 5.13 -12.51 -0.35
N HIS A 77 5.81 -12.21 0.76
CA HIS A 77 6.66 -13.19 1.43
C HIS A 77 5.89 -14.37 2.07
N HIS A 78 4.55 -14.31 2.10
CA HIS A 78 3.68 -15.33 2.69
C HIS A 78 2.45 -15.64 1.80
N LEU A 79 2.64 -15.76 0.49
CA LEU A 79 1.56 -15.95 -0.49
C LEU A 79 0.63 -17.14 -0.18
N ASP A 80 1.16 -18.21 0.43
CA ASP A 80 0.38 -19.40 0.78
C ASP A 80 -0.53 -19.21 2.00
N ASP A 81 -0.29 -18.18 2.83
CA ASP A 81 -0.90 -18.02 4.16
C ASP A 81 -1.43 -16.59 4.44
N ILE A 82 -1.76 -15.83 3.39
CA ILE A 82 -2.15 -14.41 3.44
C ILE A 82 -3.28 -14.14 4.46
N LYS A 83 -4.29 -15.03 4.56
CA LYS A 83 -5.43 -14.83 5.48
C LYS A 83 -5.02 -14.83 6.96
N LYS A 84 -4.04 -15.65 7.36
CA LYS A 84 -3.59 -15.75 8.76
C LYS A 84 -2.91 -14.44 9.20
N LYS A 85 -2.07 -13.84 8.35
CA LYS A 85 -1.38 -12.58 8.65
C LYS A 85 -2.31 -11.35 8.64
N LYS A 86 -3.29 -11.28 7.72
CA LYS A 86 -4.26 -10.16 7.69
C LYS A 86 -5.05 -10.01 9.01
N LYS A 87 -5.34 -11.12 9.71
CA LYS A 87 -6.02 -11.08 11.03
C LYS A 87 -5.20 -10.36 12.10
N LYS A 88 -3.87 -10.47 12.11
CA LYS A 88 -3.00 -9.76 13.08
C LYS A 88 -3.01 -8.24 12.86
N LYS A 89 -3.03 -7.78 11.60
CA LYS A 89 -3.07 -6.34 11.29
C LYS A 89 -4.42 -5.69 11.62
N LYS A 90 -5.54 -6.42 11.45
CA LYS A 90 -6.87 -5.94 11.85
C LYS A 90 -7.04 -5.76 13.37
N LYS A 91 -6.28 -6.48 14.19
CA LYS A 91 -6.34 -6.42 15.67
C LYS A 91 -5.44 -5.35 16.31
N LYS A 92 -4.59 -4.67 15.54
CA LYS A 92 -3.64 -3.64 16.01
C LYS A 92 -4.07 -2.20 15.68
N LYS A 93 -5.34 -2.02 15.29
CA LYS A 93 -5.98 -0.71 15.10
C LYS A 93 -7.10 -0.56 16.11
#